data_AF-X1LV83-F1
#
_entry.id   AF-X1LV83-F1
#
_cell.length_a   1.000
_cell.length_b   1.000
_cell.length_c   1.000
_cell.angle_alpha   90.00
_cell.angle_beta   90.00
_cell.angle_gamma   90.00
#
_symmetry.space_group_name_H-M   'P 1'
#
loop_
_entity.id
_entity.type
_entity.pdbx_description
1 polymer ?
#
loop_
_entity_poly.entity_id
_entity_poly.type
_entity_poly.pdbx_seq_one_letter_code
_entity_poly.pdbx_strand_id
1 'polypeptide(L)'
;NSLLQTDGIDNDADGEIDEVDEGIDEPDEFRPQQPYGDDNPFDTVEEIRLVPGIGEVIFNEIKDYLTIYSYDKNLDKEGKLRININKAPPSKISQVLQEVGMPAEKAEQIAVNIVDFRDEDNFPTAYQGKYGIEKTPYINEVMPNFTTSIKVAAKELIKGGVEFLKDKIKGEINKRIKEKIKGIVPGLLEKEIEKITSGKEEELKKGVERINRRFVQQLDLVKVG
;
A
#
# COMPACT_ATOMS: atom_id res chain seq x y z
N ASN A 1 -47.30 27.65 -4.03
CA ASN A 1 -47.87 26.69 -3.07
C ASN A 1 -49.36 26.88 -2.74
N SER A 2 -50.10 27.83 -3.33
CA SER A 2 -51.55 28.02 -3.05
C SER A 2 -52.49 26.82 -3.28
N LEU A 3 -51.99 25.72 -3.86
CA LEU A 3 -52.77 24.49 -4.05
C LEU A 3 -52.81 23.62 -2.78
N LEU A 4 -51.73 23.62 -1.97
CA LEU A 4 -51.64 22.82 -0.75
C LEU A 4 -52.51 23.43 0.35
N GLN A 5 -52.38 24.75 0.53
CA GLN A 5 -53.13 25.61 1.45
C GLN A 5 -54.68 25.55 1.37
N THR A 6 -55.28 24.76 0.47
CA THR A 6 -56.74 24.64 0.31
C THR A 6 -57.18 23.25 -0.17
N ASP A 7 -56.34 22.21 -0.08
CA ASP A 7 -56.70 20.86 -0.55
C ASP A 7 -57.39 19.98 0.52
N GLY A 8 -57.52 20.50 1.74
CA GLY A 8 -58.19 19.85 2.87
C GLY A 8 -57.37 18.73 3.52
N ILE A 9 -56.07 18.68 3.24
CA ILE A 9 -55.12 17.72 3.79
C ILE A 9 -54.09 18.50 4.60
N ASP A 10 -53.87 18.11 5.85
CA ASP A 10 -52.76 18.56 6.70
C ASP A 10 -51.44 18.04 6.10
N ASN A 11 -50.86 18.82 5.18
CA ASN A 11 -49.73 18.40 4.34
C ASN A 11 -48.38 18.41 5.07
N ASP A 12 -48.29 19.06 6.23
CA ASP A 12 -47.13 19.12 7.15
C ASP A 12 -47.39 18.42 8.50
N ALA A 13 -48.60 17.91 8.72
CA ALA A 13 -48.99 17.10 9.89
C ALA A 13 -48.90 17.85 11.23
N ASP A 14 -49.06 19.17 11.23
CA ASP A 14 -48.97 20.03 12.42
C ASP A 14 -50.28 20.09 13.24
N GLY A 15 -51.36 19.54 12.67
CA GLY A 15 -52.69 19.44 13.27
C GLY A 15 -53.67 20.55 12.87
N GLU A 16 -53.23 21.53 12.08
CA GLU A 16 -54.08 22.49 11.40
C GLU A 16 -54.24 22.10 9.91
N ILE A 17 -55.30 22.55 9.25
CA ILE A 17 -55.55 22.25 7.82
C ILE A 17 -55.68 23.54 7.03
N ASP A 18 -55.17 23.54 5.80
CA ASP A 18 -55.34 24.60 4.80
C ASP A 18 -54.75 25.96 5.24
N GLU A 19 -53.51 25.96 5.72
CA GLU A 19 -52.84 27.18 6.21
C GLU A 19 -51.89 27.86 5.19
N VAL A 20 -51.51 29.10 5.48
CA VAL A 20 -50.72 29.94 4.55
C VAL A 20 -49.31 29.41 4.32
N ASP A 21 -48.80 28.63 5.25
CA ASP A 21 -47.48 28.03 5.22
C ASP A 21 -47.53 26.51 4.98
N GLU A 22 -48.69 26.00 4.54
CA GLU A 22 -48.89 24.57 4.40
C GLU A 22 -48.01 23.96 3.29
N GLY A 23 -47.35 22.84 3.64
CA GLY A 23 -46.37 22.18 2.79
C GLY A 23 -45.03 22.93 2.71
N ILE A 24 -44.70 23.72 3.74
CA ILE A 24 -43.34 24.21 3.98
C ILE A 24 -42.61 23.18 4.84
N ASP A 25 -41.48 22.66 4.33
CA ASP A 25 -40.66 21.65 5.03
C ASP A 25 -40.40 22.00 6.50
N GLU A 26 -40.98 21.22 7.40
CA GLU A 26 -40.71 21.23 8.83
C GLU A 26 -39.39 20.52 9.18
N PRO A 27 -38.81 20.74 10.37
CA PRO A 27 -37.63 20.00 10.84
C PRO A 27 -37.83 18.48 10.91
N ASP A 28 -39.09 18.04 11.04
CA ASP A 28 -39.50 16.65 11.25
C ASP A 28 -39.95 15.96 9.93
N GLU A 29 -39.85 16.65 8.79
CA GLU A 29 -40.19 16.07 7.47
C GLU A 29 -38.99 15.34 6.84
N PHE A 30 -39.22 14.08 6.46
CA PHE A 30 -38.19 13.25 5.86
C PHE A 30 -37.68 13.81 4.53
N ARG A 31 -36.43 14.27 4.52
CA ARG A 31 -35.72 14.68 3.30
C ARG A 31 -34.90 13.53 2.72
N PRO A 32 -35.28 12.96 1.55
CA PRO A 32 -34.59 11.79 1.00
C PRO A 32 -33.11 12.01 0.71
N GLN A 33 -32.73 13.24 0.34
CA GLN A 33 -31.34 13.59 0.02
C GLN A 33 -30.54 14.00 1.26
N GLN A 34 -31.22 14.36 2.36
CA GLN A 34 -30.57 14.84 3.58
C GLN A 34 -31.46 14.57 4.81
N PRO A 35 -31.58 13.30 5.25
CA PRO A 35 -32.33 12.95 6.45
C PRO A 35 -31.83 13.75 7.65
N TYR A 36 -32.74 14.25 8.49
CA TYR A 36 -32.42 15.10 9.63
C TYR A 36 -32.84 14.44 10.95
N GLY A 37 -32.05 14.64 12.02
CA GLY A 37 -32.42 14.11 13.34
C GLY A 37 -32.53 12.58 13.39
N ASP A 38 -33.73 12.07 13.69
CA ASP A 38 -34.08 10.65 13.80
C ASP A 38 -34.69 10.06 12.52
N ASP A 39 -34.83 10.87 11.46
CA ASP A 39 -35.21 10.45 10.12
C ASP A 39 -34.34 9.31 9.60
N ASN A 40 -34.98 8.25 9.14
CA ASN A 40 -34.31 7.16 8.44
C ASN A 40 -35.15 6.70 7.25
N PRO A 41 -34.55 6.50 6.06
CA PRO A 41 -35.22 5.83 4.96
C PRO A 41 -35.70 4.44 5.39
N PHE A 42 -36.89 4.03 4.93
CA PHE A 42 -37.43 2.70 5.19
C PHE A 42 -36.51 1.60 4.63
N ASP A 43 -36.17 0.62 5.47
CA ASP A 43 -35.42 -0.57 5.02
C ASP A 43 -36.39 -1.65 4.49
N THR A 44 -37.61 -1.70 5.03
CA THR A 44 -38.64 -2.70 4.71
C THR A 44 -40.02 -2.07 4.55
N VAL A 45 -40.88 -2.68 3.71
CA VAL A 45 -42.21 -2.12 3.40
C VAL A 45 -43.07 -2.10 4.66
N GLU A 46 -42.82 -3.05 5.56
CA GLU A 46 -43.48 -3.21 6.84
C GLU A 46 -43.27 -2.04 7.81
N GLU A 47 -42.16 -1.30 7.70
CA GLU A 47 -41.86 -0.16 8.57
C GLU A 47 -42.84 1.01 8.41
N ILE A 48 -43.57 1.09 7.29
CA ILE A 48 -44.61 2.11 7.11
C ILE A 48 -45.71 2.01 8.19
N ARG A 49 -45.85 0.86 8.85
CA ARG A 49 -46.76 0.65 9.99
C ARG A 49 -46.37 1.45 11.24
N LEU A 50 -45.15 1.98 11.28
CA LEU A 50 -44.68 2.86 12.36
C LEU A 50 -45.23 4.28 12.22
N VAL A 51 -45.66 4.67 11.01
CA VAL A 51 -46.27 5.97 10.76
C VAL A 51 -47.64 6.02 11.46
N PRO A 52 -47.89 7.00 12.33
CA PRO A 52 -49.18 7.19 12.97
C PRO A 52 -50.32 7.21 11.93
N GLY A 53 -51.36 6.44 12.18
CA GLY A 53 -52.51 6.31 11.25
C GLY A 53 -52.42 5.12 10.29
N ILE A 54 -51.23 4.58 9.99
CA ILE A 54 -51.07 3.40 9.12
C ILE A 54 -51.12 2.13 9.98
N GLY A 55 -52.33 1.73 10.35
CA GLY A 55 -52.59 0.46 11.03
C GLY A 55 -52.47 -0.76 10.10
N GLU A 56 -52.72 -1.96 10.65
CA GLU A 56 -52.64 -3.21 9.90
C GLU A 56 -53.67 -3.32 8.75
N VAL A 57 -54.83 -2.68 8.90
CA VAL A 57 -55.88 -2.67 7.89
C VAL A 57 -55.42 -1.89 6.65
N ILE A 58 -55.03 -0.64 6.84
CA ILE A 58 -54.55 0.24 5.77
C ILE A 58 -53.30 -0.34 5.11
N PHE A 59 -52.35 -0.84 5.92
CA PHE A 59 -51.15 -1.50 5.40
C PHE A 59 -51.48 -2.64 4.43
N ASN A 60 -52.42 -3.52 4.79
CA ASN A 60 -52.80 -4.64 3.91
C ASN A 60 -53.49 -4.20 2.62
N GLU A 61 -54.13 -3.04 2.61
CA GLU A 61 -54.74 -2.47 1.40
C GLU A 61 -53.70 -1.84 0.46
N ILE A 62 -52.65 -1.21 1.01
CA ILE A 62 -51.66 -0.46 0.22
C ILE A 62 -50.39 -1.24 -0.10
N LYS A 63 -50.06 -2.31 0.65
CA LYS A 63 -48.75 -3.00 0.57
C LYS A 63 -48.36 -3.46 -0.83
N ASP A 64 -49.33 -3.87 -1.66
CA ASP A 64 -49.07 -4.38 -3.01
C ASP A 64 -48.74 -3.26 -4.01
N TYR A 65 -48.93 -1.99 -3.62
CA TYR A 65 -48.62 -0.80 -4.41
C TYR A 65 -47.34 -0.09 -3.97
N LEU A 66 -46.72 -0.55 -2.87
CA LEU A 66 -45.51 0.06 -2.31
C LEU A 66 -44.26 -0.61 -2.87
N THR A 67 -43.22 0.20 -3.09
CA THR A 67 -41.88 -0.29 -3.42
C THR A 67 -40.85 0.49 -2.62
N ILE A 68 -39.77 -0.19 -2.25
CA ILE A 68 -38.63 0.44 -1.57
C ILE A 68 -37.43 0.44 -2.50
N TYR A 69 -36.77 1.58 -2.56
CA TYR A 69 -35.50 1.73 -3.24
C TYR A 69 -34.36 1.43 -2.28
N SER A 70 -33.34 0.75 -2.79
CA SER A 70 -32.11 0.54 -2.04
C SER A 70 -31.45 1.89 -1.74
N TYR A 71 -31.21 2.15 -0.46
CA TYR A 71 -30.49 3.31 0.03
C TYR A 71 -29.20 2.87 0.73
N ASP A 72 -28.13 3.63 0.51
CA ASP A 72 -26.85 3.36 1.13
C ASP A 72 -26.65 4.31 2.33
N LYS A 73 -26.74 3.77 3.55
CA LYS A 73 -26.55 4.52 4.80
C LYS A 73 -25.12 5.04 4.99
N ASN A 74 -24.20 4.67 4.10
CA ASN A 74 -22.78 4.98 4.18
C ASN A 74 -22.12 4.46 5.46
N LEU A 75 -22.59 3.31 5.97
CA LEU A 75 -22.07 2.64 7.15
C LEU A 75 -21.34 1.34 6.79
N ASP A 76 -20.36 0.95 7.59
CA ASP A 76 -19.75 -0.38 7.54
C ASP A 76 -20.54 -1.39 8.38
N LYS A 77 -20.04 -2.64 8.45
CA LYS A 77 -20.71 -3.73 9.19
C LYS A 77 -20.71 -3.50 10.71
N GLU A 78 -19.87 -2.62 11.22
CA GLU A 78 -19.81 -2.19 12.62
C GLU A 78 -20.67 -0.94 12.89
N GLY A 79 -21.33 -0.38 11.87
CA GLY A 79 -22.16 0.82 12.01
C GLY A 79 -21.35 2.12 12.03
N LYS A 80 -20.09 2.12 11.58
CA LYS A 80 -19.25 3.32 11.48
C LYS A 80 -19.31 3.89 10.06
N LEU A 81 -19.23 5.22 9.94
CA LEU A 81 -19.22 5.89 8.64
C LEU A 81 -18.06 5.39 7.77
N ARG A 82 -18.39 4.93 6.57
CA ARG A 82 -17.40 4.52 5.57
C ARG A 82 -16.61 5.74 5.11
N ILE A 83 -15.36 5.47 4.79
CA ILE A 83 -14.39 6.51 4.48
C ILE A 83 -14.26 6.63 2.97
N ASN A 84 -14.47 7.85 2.47
CA ASN A 84 -14.30 8.14 1.06
C ASN A 84 -12.81 8.20 0.71
N ILE A 85 -12.31 7.15 0.07
CA ILE A 85 -10.91 7.01 -0.34
C ILE A 85 -10.48 8.11 -1.33
N ASN A 86 -11.40 8.76 -2.05
CA ASN A 86 -11.06 9.84 -3.00
C ASN A 86 -10.76 11.18 -2.29
N LYS A 87 -11.19 11.35 -1.04
CA LYS A 87 -11.03 12.61 -0.28
C LYS A 87 -10.23 12.46 1.02
N ALA A 88 -10.13 11.24 1.56
CA ALA A 88 -9.50 11.01 2.85
C ALA A 88 -7.99 11.32 2.84
N PRO A 89 -7.41 11.92 3.90
CA PRO A 89 -5.97 12.14 4.01
C PRO A 89 -5.22 10.82 4.28
N PRO A 90 -3.89 10.75 4.03
CA PRO A 90 -3.08 9.55 4.26
C PRO A 90 -3.18 9.01 5.70
N SER A 91 -3.26 9.91 6.68
CA SER A 91 -3.42 9.54 8.09
C SER A 91 -4.68 8.74 8.36
N LYS A 92 -5.81 9.14 7.77
CA LYS A 92 -7.10 8.48 7.96
C LYS A 92 -7.12 7.12 7.29
N ILE A 93 -6.56 7.01 6.08
CA ILE A 93 -6.46 5.74 5.35
C ILE A 93 -5.56 4.77 6.11
N SER A 94 -4.39 5.22 6.58
CA SER A 94 -3.47 4.39 7.35
C SER A 94 -4.10 3.88 8.66
N GLN A 95 -4.82 4.75 9.39
CA GLN A 95 -5.51 4.36 10.62
C GLN A 95 -6.50 3.22 10.39
N VAL A 96 -7.31 3.31 9.34
CA VAL A 96 -8.33 2.29 9.01
C VAL A 96 -7.68 0.97 8.63
N LEU A 97 -6.60 1.02 7.85
CA LEU A 97 -5.84 -0.16 7.49
C LEU A 97 -5.25 -0.84 8.74
N GLN A 98 -4.80 -0.06 9.73
CA GLN A 98 -4.33 -0.60 11.01
C GLN A 98 -5.47 -1.19 11.86
N GLU A 99 -6.65 -0.56 11.87
CA GLU A 99 -7.86 -1.07 12.55
C GLU A 99 -8.26 -2.47 12.03
N VAL A 100 -8.06 -2.75 10.73
CA VAL A 100 -8.31 -4.08 10.14
C VAL A 100 -7.15 -5.08 10.34
N GLY A 101 -6.13 -4.71 11.12
CA GLY A 101 -5.01 -5.59 11.49
C GLY A 101 -3.77 -5.49 10.60
N MET A 102 -3.66 -4.46 9.74
CA MET A 102 -2.46 -4.26 8.94
C MET A 102 -1.31 -3.66 9.78
N PRO A 103 -0.06 -4.12 9.60
CA PRO A 103 1.08 -3.47 10.25
C PRO A 103 1.20 -1.99 9.86
N ALA A 104 1.52 -1.13 10.82
CA ALA A 104 1.60 0.32 10.66
C ALA A 104 2.46 0.72 9.44
N GLU A 105 3.65 0.13 9.31
CA GLU A 105 4.57 0.43 8.22
C GLU A 105 3.95 0.19 6.83
N LYS A 106 3.21 -0.91 6.69
CA LYS A 106 2.55 -1.28 5.43
C LYS A 106 1.34 -0.40 5.17
N ALA A 107 0.56 -0.09 6.20
CA ALA A 107 -0.59 0.79 6.13
C ALA A 107 -0.18 2.22 5.73
N GLU A 108 0.90 2.75 6.30
CA GLU A 108 1.48 4.04 5.95
C GLU A 108 1.94 4.08 4.50
N GLN A 109 2.66 3.05 4.03
CA GLN A 109 3.13 2.99 2.65
C GLN A 109 1.97 2.90 1.64
N ILE A 110 0.93 2.13 1.95
CA ILE A 110 -0.26 2.04 1.09
C ILE A 110 -1.00 3.37 1.08
N ALA A 111 -1.13 4.03 2.23
CA ALA A 111 -1.83 5.30 2.33
C ALA A 111 -1.17 6.41 1.50
N VAL A 112 0.17 6.53 1.53
CA VAL A 112 0.86 7.50 0.67
C VAL A 112 0.68 7.17 -0.79
N ASN A 113 0.82 5.89 -1.18
CA ASN A 113 0.69 5.49 -2.58
C ASN A 113 -0.72 5.74 -3.13
N ILE A 114 -1.77 5.53 -2.32
CA ILE A 114 -3.16 5.81 -2.74
C ILE A 114 -3.37 7.30 -2.97
N VAL A 115 -2.84 8.15 -2.08
CA VAL A 115 -3.03 9.60 -2.17
C VAL A 115 -2.23 10.18 -3.33
N ASP A 116 -0.99 9.72 -3.50
CA ASP A 116 -0.13 10.07 -4.63
C ASP A 116 -0.76 9.69 -5.96
N PHE A 117 -1.29 8.47 -6.07
CA PHE A 117 -1.88 8.00 -7.32
C PHE A 117 -3.14 8.80 -7.74
N ARG A 118 -3.87 9.38 -6.78
CA ARG A 118 -5.11 10.11 -7.08
C ARG A 118 -4.90 11.61 -7.22
N ASP A 119 -3.76 12.16 -6.81
CA ASP A 119 -3.48 13.56 -7.00
C ASP A 119 -3.09 13.83 -8.47
N GLU A 120 -3.18 15.08 -8.89
CA GLU A 120 -2.88 15.47 -10.26
C GLU A 120 -1.42 15.90 -10.44
N ASP A 121 -0.69 15.99 -9.32
CA ASP A 121 0.64 16.56 -9.33
C ASP A 121 1.70 15.50 -9.67
N ASN A 122 2.97 15.83 -9.48
CA ASN A 122 4.07 14.89 -9.73
C ASN A 122 5.05 14.91 -8.55
N PHE A 123 4.56 15.35 -7.39
CA PHE A 123 5.32 15.49 -6.15
C PHE A 123 4.93 14.37 -5.18
N PRO A 124 5.89 13.48 -4.85
CA PRO A 124 5.61 12.37 -3.95
C PRO A 124 4.98 12.79 -2.63
N THR A 125 3.77 12.32 -2.39
CA THR A 125 3.05 12.45 -1.12
C THR A 125 3.88 11.81 -0.01
N ALA A 126 4.13 12.57 1.06
CA ALA A 126 4.92 12.11 2.20
C ALA A 126 4.06 11.98 3.48
N TYR A 127 4.21 10.85 4.19
CA TYR A 127 3.57 10.62 5.47
C TYR A 127 4.38 9.64 6.33
N GLN A 128 4.68 9.99 7.59
CA GLN A 128 5.43 9.15 8.54
C GLN A 128 6.76 8.60 7.98
N GLY A 129 7.46 9.38 7.15
CA GLY A 129 8.71 8.97 6.51
C GLY A 129 8.55 7.99 5.34
N LYS A 130 7.31 7.70 4.91
CA LYS A 130 6.98 7.01 3.66
C LYS A 130 6.69 8.02 2.55
N TYR A 131 6.96 7.63 1.31
CA TYR A 131 6.75 8.44 0.11
C TYR A 131 5.90 7.67 -0.90
N GLY A 132 5.02 8.40 -1.57
CA GLY A 132 4.21 7.93 -2.70
C GLY A 132 5.05 7.52 -3.91
N ILE A 133 4.40 6.85 -4.86
CA ILE A 133 5.02 6.35 -6.09
C ILE A 133 4.29 6.98 -7.30
N GLU A 134 4.90 8.02 -7.84
CA GLU A 134 4.40 8.79 -9.00
C GLU A 134 4.40 8.01 -10.32
N LYS A 135 5.38 7.13 -10.49
CA LYS A 135 5.50 6.24 -11.64
C LYS A 135 5.97 4.88 -11.16
N THR A 136 5.38 3.83 -11.73
CA THR A 136 5.94 2.48 -11.65
C THR A 136 7.43 2.58 -12.00
N PRO A 137 8.34 2.26 -11.06
CA PRO A 137 9.74 2.20 -11.41
C PRO A 137 9.85 1.08 -12.45
N TYR A 138 10.14 1.46 -13.69
CA TYR A 138 10.70 0.51 -14.64
C TYR A 138 12.02 0.05 -14.01
N ILE A 139 12.00 -1.09 -13.35
CA ILE A 139 13.21 -1.75 -12.89
C ILE A 139 13.90 -2.23 -14.16
N ASN A 140 14.68 -1.36 -14.78
CA ASN A 140 15.81 -1.82 -15.55
C ASN A 140 16.82 -2.29 -14.50
N GLU A 141 17.23 -3.56 -14.54
CA GLU A 141 18.08 -4.23 -13.54
C GLU A 141 19.50 -3.62 -13.43
N VAL A 142 19.58 -2.35 -13.02
CA VAL A 142 20.81 -1.64 -12.70
C VAL A 142 20.50 -0.68 -11.55
N MET A 143 20.55 -1.21 -10.34
CA MET A 143 20.82 -0.39 -9.15
C MET A 143 22.33 -0.37 -8.90
N PRO A 144 23.05 0.73 -9.17
CA PRO A 144 24.30 0.99 -8.49
C PRO A 144 23.96 1.57 -7.11
N ASN A 145 24.18 0.75 -6.08
CA ASN A 145 24.14 1.05 -4.65
C ASN A 145 24.22 2.54 -4.26
N PHE A 146 23.07 3.17 -4.00
CA PHE A 146 23.03 4.41 -3.22
C PHE A 146 23.02 4.02 -1.73
N THR A 147 24.09 4.36 -1.01
CA THR A 147 24.36 4.24 0.46
C THR A 147 25.39 3.21 0.95
N THR A 148 26.16 2.54 0.10
CA THR A 148 27.39 1.90 0.59
C THR A 148 28.53 2.92 0.64
N SER A 149 28.91 3.33 1.86
CA SER A 149 30.14 4.09 2.15
C SER A 149 31.26 3.71 1.20
N ILE A 150 32.06 4.67 0.71
CA ILE A 150 33.20 4.45 -0.21
C ILE A 150 34.05 3.24 0.21
N LYS A 151 34.17 2.98 1.53
CA LYS A 151 34.86 1.81 2.09
C LYS A 151 34.22 0.47 1.68
N VAL A 152 32.90 0.36 1.69
CA VAL A 152 32.16 -0.86 1.30
C VAL A 152 32.18 -1.05 -0.21
N ALA A 153 31.97 0.01 -0.99
CA ALA A 153 32.07 -0.03 -2.45
C ALA A 153 33.47 -0.48 -2.90
N ALA A 154 34.52 0.08 -2.30
CA ALA A 154 35.90 -0.35 -2.56
C ALA A 154 36.14 -1.81 -2.14
N LYS A 155 35.59 -2.25 -1.00
CA LYS A 155 35.71 -3.63 -0.52
C LYS A 155 35.03 -4.63 -1.45
N GLU A 156 33.85 -4.31 -1.98
CA GLU A 156 33.11 -5.14 -2.93
C GLU A 156 33.81 -5.19 -4.30
N LEU A 157 34.33 -4.06 -4.78
CA LEU A 157 35.10 -4.01 -6.02
C LEU A 157 36.37 -4.88 -5.95
N ILE A 158 37.11 -4.79 -4.83
CA ILE A 158 38.30 -5.62 -4.60
C ILE A 158 37.91 -7.10 -4.52
N LYS A 159 36.83 -7.43 -3.80
CA LYS A 159 36.36 -8.81 -3.65
C LYS A 159 35.96 -9.40 -5.01
N GLY A 160 35.17 -8.67 -5.81
CA GLY A 160 34.77 -9.07 -7.15
C GLY A 160 35.95 -9.21 -8.11
N GLY A 161 36.93 -8.29 -8.06
CA GLY A 161 38.15 -8.38 -8.86
C GLY A 161 39.01 -9.60 -8.52
N VAL A 162 39.09 -9.98 -7.24
CA VAL A 162 39.80 -11.20 -6.78
C VAL A 162 39.08 -12.46 -7.24
N GLU A 163 37.75 -12.48 -7.17
CA GLU A 163 36.92 -13.61 -7.59
C GLU A 163 37.01 -13.84 -9.11
N PHE A 164 36.98 -12.76 -9.89
CA PHE A 164 37.24 -12.81 -11.34
C PHE A 164 38.63 -13.34 -11.69
N LEU A 165 39.67 -12.88 -11.00
CA LEU A 165 41.04 -13.38 -11.21
C LEU A 165 41.16 -14.87 -10.84
N LYS A 166 40.46 -15.31 -9.78
CA LYS A 166 40.40 -16.71 -9.37
C LYS A 166 39.79 -17.58 -10.47
N ASP A 167 38.65 -17.18 -11.01
CA ASP A 167 37.97 -17.92 -12.08
C ASP A 167 38.81 -17.95 -13.35
N LYS A 168 39.47 -16.85 -13.70
CA LYS A 168 40.37 -16.78 -14.85
C LYS A 168 41.58 -17.70 -14.69
N ILE A 169 42.24 -17.70 -13.54
CA ILE A 169 43.37 -18.62 -13.25
C ILE A 169 42.91 -20.08 -13.30
N LYS A 170 41.77 -20.41 -12.70
CA LYS A 170 41.21 -21.76 -12.70
C LYS A 170 40.88 -22.23 -14.12
N GLY A 171 40.31 -21.34 -14.95
CA GLY A 171 40.05 -21.60 -16.37
C GLY A 171 41.34 -21.86 -17.17
N GLU A 172 42.36 -21.02 -16.97
CA GLU A 172 43.66 -21.15 -17.65
C GLU A 172 44.39 -22.45 -17.26
N ILE A 173 44.34 -22.82 -15.99
CA ILE A 173 44.88 -24.09 -15.47
C ILE A 173 44.15 -25.27 -16.08
N ASN A 174 42.80 -25.27 -16.06
CA ASN A 174 42.00 -26.34 -16.66
C ASN A 174 42.27 -26.50 -18.15
N LYS A 175 42.47 -25.39 -18.87
CA LYS A 175 42.83 -25.41 -20.29
C LYS A 175 44.21 -26.05 -20.50
N ARG A 176 45.23 -25.60 -19.76
CA ARG A 176 46.60 -26.17 -19.85
C ARG A 176 46.67 -27.63 -19.42
N ILE A 177 45.84 -28.03 -18.45
CA ILE A 177 45.71 -29.42 -18.01
C ILE A 177 45.07 -30.25 -19.12
N LYS A 178 43.95 -29.81 -19.72
CA LYS A 178 43.33 -30.51 -20.85
C LYS A 178 44.28 -30.63 -22.05
N GLU A 179 45.07 -29.60 -22.31
CA GLU A 179 46.11 -29.61 -23.36
C GLU A 179 47.25 -30.60 -23.06
N LYS A 180 47.68 -30.72 -21.79
CA LYS A 180 48.74 -31.65 -21.36
C LYS A 180 48.27 -33.09 -21.09
N ILE A 181 47.00 -33.30 -20.76
CA ILE A 181 46.38 -34.61 -20.45
C ILE A 181 45.87 -35.32 -21.71
N LYS A 182 46.13 -34.78 -22.91
CA LYS A 182 45.93 -35.49 -24.17
C LYS A 182 46.91 -36.67 -24.27
N GLY A 183 46.65 -37.77 -23.55
CA GLY A 183 47.35 -39.04 -23.70
C GLY A 183 47.57 -39.94 -22.46
N ILE A 184 47.38 -39.51 -21.20
CA ILE A 184 47.68 -40.40 -20.03
C ILE A 184 46.63 -40.22 -18.91
N VAL A 185 46.19 -41.37 -18.39
CA VAL A 185 45.01 -41.71 -17.55
C VAL A 185 44.79 -40.85 -16.28
N PRO A 186 43.52 -40.66 -15.83
CA PRO A 186 43.10 -39.64 -14.86
C PRO A 186 42.93 -40.16 -13.42
N GLY A 187 43.09 -39.27 -12.44
CA GLY A 187 42.56 -39.47 -11.08
C GLY A 187 43.50 -39.11 -9.92
N LEU A 188 44.80 -39.42 -10.02
CA LEU A 188 45.76 -39.15 -8.93
C LEU A 188 46.37 -37.74 -9.00
N LEU A 189 46.68 -37.26 -10.21
CA LEU A 189 47.24 -35.91 -10.42
C LEU A 189 46.23 -34.79 -10.14
N GLU A 190 44.93 -35.04 -10.33
CA GLU A 190 43.88 -34.03 -10.11
C GLU A 190 43.80 -33.61 -8.63
N LYS A 191 43.85 -34.56 -7.70
CA LYS A 191 43.84 -34.27 -6.26
C LYS A 191 45.07 -33.48 -5.80
N GLU A 192 46.23 -33.78 -6.36
CA GLU A 192 47.47 -33.11 -5.99
C GLU A 192 47.54 -31.70 -6.58
N ILE A 193 47.04 -31.52 -7.79
CA ILE A 193 46.84 -30.21 -8.42
C ILE A 193 45.82 -29.38 -7.63
N GLU A 194 44.68 -29.96 -7.24
CA GLU A 194 43.66 -29.27 -6.44
C GLU A 194 44.21 -28.83 -5.08
N LYS A 195 45.08 -29.64 -4.46
CA LYS A 195 45.77 -29.31 -3.22
C LYS A 195 46.79 -28.17 -3.39
N ILE A 196 47.57 -28.16 -4.46
CA ILE A 196 48.51 -27.06 -4.78
C ILE A 196 47.74 -25.77 -5.11
N THR A 197 46.63 -25.89 -5.85
CA THR A 197 45.83 -24.74 -6.27
C THR A 197 45.13 -24.10 -5.07
N SER A 198 44.50 -24.90 -4.21
CA SER A 198 43.89 -24.43 -2.95
C SER A 198 44.92 -23.81 -1.99
N GLY A 199 46.14 -24.37 -1.90
CA GLY A 199 47.23 -23.78 -1.12
C GLY A 199 47.64 -22.39 -1.60
N LYS A 200 47.83 -22.21 -2.92
CA LYS A 200 48.12 -20.91 -3.52
C LYS A 200 46.95 -19.92 -3.41
N GLU A 201 45.72 -20.40 -3.48
CA GLU A 201 44.52 -19.58 -3.25
C GLU A 201 44.48 -19.02 -1.83
N GLU A 202 44.82 -19.84 -0.84
CA GLU A 202 44.87 -19.43 0.56
C GLU A 202 45.95 -18.37 0.81
N GLU A 203 47.13 -18.52 0.17
CA GLU A 203 48.20 -17.52 0.21
C GLU A 203 47.80 -16.19 -0.43
N LEU A 204 47.13 -16.23 -1.60
CA LEU A 204 46.62 -15.04 -2.28
C LEU A 204 45.56 -14.33 -1.44
N LYS A 205 44.60 -15.05 -0.85
CA LYS A 205 43.61 -14.48 0.07
C LYS A 205 44.28 -13.76 1.24
N LYS A 206 45.25 -14.39 1.90
CA LYS A 206 46.03 -13.79 2.99
C LYS A 206 46.84 -12.58 2.53
N GLY A 207 47.35 -12.59 1.30
CA GLY A 207 48.03 -11.45 0.67
C GLY A 207 47.09 -10.26 0.51
N VAL A 208 45.91 -10.48 -0.06
CA VAL A 208 44.88 -9.46 -0.27
C VAL A 208 44.37 -8.91 1.07
N GLU A 209 44.13 -9.75 2.08
CA GLU A 209 43.72 -9.29 3.40
C GLU A 209 44.78 -8.41 4.09
N ARG A 210 46.07 -8.70 3.88
CA ARG A 210 47.16 -7.85 4.37
C ARG A 210 47.20 -6.50 3.66
N ILE A 211 47.00 -6.49 2.34
CA ILE A 211 46.91 -5.26 1.55
C ILE A 211 45.70 -4.43 2.00
N ASN A 212 44.54 -5.06 2.17
CA ASN A 212 43.32 -4.42 2.64
C ASN A 212 43.50 -3.79 4.03
N ARG A 213 44.12 -4.52 4.98
CA ARG A 213 44.45 -3.98 6.30
C ARG A 213 45.36 -2.75 6.23
N ARG A 214 46.38 -2.76 5.35
CA ARG A 214 47.28 -1.61 5.15
C ARG A 214 46.53 -0.41 4.57
N PHE A 215 45.67 -0.61 3.58
CA PHE A 215 44.87 0.48 3.00
C PHE A 215 43.87 1.06 3.99
N VAL A 216 43.21 0.23 4.80
CA VAL A 216 42.30 0.70 5.87
C VAL A 216 43.07 1.53 6.90
N GLN A 217 44.25 1.07 7.34
CA GLN A 217 45.11 1.83 8.26
C GLN A 217 45.57 3.17 7.67
N GLN A 218 45.94 3.21 6.38
CA GLN A 218 46.33 4.45 5.70
C GLN A 218 45.16 5.44 5.59
N LEU A 219 43.95 4.96 5.32
CA LEU A 219 42.74 5.79 5.26
C LEU A 219 42.33 6.38 6.61
N ASP A 220 42.58 5.66 7.71
CA ASP A 220 42.31 6.15 9.06
C ASP A 220 43.39 7.14 9.55
N LEU A 221 44.64 7.02 9.08
CA LEU A 221 45.71 8.00 9.34
C LEU A 221 45.49 9.35 8.64
N VAL A 222 44.85 9.36 7.46
CA VAL A 222 44.52 10.59 6.70
C VAL A 222 43.41 11.42 7.38
N LYS A 223 42.70 10.87 8.37
CA LYS A 223 41.65 11.58 9.13
C LYS A 223 42.14 12.30 10.40
N VAL A 224 43.41 12.13 10.78
CA VAL A 224 43.99 12.68 12.03
C VAL A 224 44.98 13.84 11.76
N GLY A 225 45.18 14.23 10.49
CA GLY A 225 45.89 15.44 10.09
C GLY A 225 44.93 16.45 9.46
#